data_AF-A0A6P0UA88-F1
#
_entry.id   AF-A0A6P0UA88-F1
#
_cell.length_a   1.000
_cell.length_b   1.000
_cell.length_c   1.000
_cell.angle_alpha   90.00
_cell.angle_beta   90.00
_cell.angle_gamma   90.00
#
_symmetry.space_group_name_H-M   'P 1'
#
loop_
_entity.id
_entity.type
_entity.pdbx_description
1 polymer ?
#
loop_
_entity_poly.entity_id
_entity_poly.type
_entity_poly.pdbx_seq_one_letter_code
_entity_poly.pdbx_strand_id
1 'polypeptide(L)'
;SAPPRILYEIFERVNTGGTKLERQEIRNCIFTGKSTKLLKELSDKDYFKQAIDNGFSDKRMKDRELILHYLAFKICNDYRQDYQGDMNSFLENAMQKINEMSEEQIDELKEDFERVMKLTYDFFEQENFRLPTDKSRGKVNMIMFESISYFFSKHDDQFLEQHKETIKQNFVKLRKNSEYVGSIKGVKYDKDKVIKRFDLAQEILGDV
;
A
#
# COMPACT_ATOMS: atom_id res chain seq x y z
N SER A 1 -11.98 12.30 24.28
CA SER A 1 -10.82 11.40 24.14
C SER A 1 -9.53 12.17 24.38
N ALA A 2 -8.47 11.51 24.85
CA ALA A 2 -7.17 12.16 25.02
C ALA A 2 -6.57 12.56 23.65
N PRO A 3 -5.86 13.70 23.54
CA PRO A 3 -5.18 14.10 22.31
C PRO A 3 -4.22 13.01 21.78
N PRO A 4 -4.14 12.79 20.45
CA PRO A 4 -3.28 11.76 19.85
C PRO A 4 -1.83 11.77 20.34
N ARG A 5 -1.25 12.97 20.51
CA ARG A 5 0.10 13.15 21.05
C ARG A 5 0.28 12.54 22.45
N ILE A 6 -0.70 12.73 23.34
CA ILE A 6 -0.66 12.17 24.69
C ILE A 6 -0.76 10.65 24.65
N LEU A 7 -1.57 10.10 23.75
CA LEU A 7 -1.65 8.65 23.55
C LEU A 7 -0.32 8.09 23.04
N TYR A 8 0.34 8.75 22.09
CA TYR A 8 1.68 8.38 21.63
C TYR A 8 2.71 8.38 22.77
N GLU A 9 2.74 9.44 23.59
CA GLU A 9 3.64 9.51 24.74
C GLU A 9 3.37 8.39 25.77
N ILE A 10 2.09 8.03 25.98
CA ILE A 10 1.72 6.89 26.83
C ILE A 10 2.24 5.58 26.22
N PHE A 11 2.02 5.34 24.93
CA PHE A 11 2.50 4.14 24.26
C PHE A 11 4.03 4.05 24.29
N GLU A 12 4.75 5.16 24.08
CA GLU A 12 6.21 5.17 24.18
C GLU A 12 6.71 4.84 25.58
N ARG A 13 6.04 5.32 26.64
CA ARG A 13 6.36 4.96 28.02
C ARG A 13 6.07 3.49 28.31
N VAL A 14 4.89 2.98 27.94
CA VAL A 14 4.51 1.57 28.15
C VAL A 14 5.43 0.62 27.36
N ASN A 15 5.90 1.04 26.18
CA ASN A 15 6.82 0.28 25.32
C ASN A 15 8.24 0.12 25.90
N THR A 16 8.54 0.65 27.10
CA THR A 16 9.83 0.45 27.78
C THR A 16 9.84 -0.74 28.76
N GLY A 17 8.68 -1.27 29.14
CA GLY A 17 8.57 -2.34 30.15
C GLY A 17 7.89 -3.65 29.69
N GLY A 18 7.25 -3.67 28.53
CA GLY A 18 6.51 -4.83 28.00
C GLY A 18 6.73 -5.09 26.51
N THR A 19 5.89 -5.91 25.87
CA THR A 19 5.95 -6.13 24.42
C THR A 19 5.67 -4.81 23.70
N LYS A 20 6.71 -4.24 23.08
CA LYS A 20 6.61 -3.01 22.29
C LYS A 20 5.52 -3.14 21.23
N LEU A 21 4.62 -2.18 21.08
CA LEU A 21 3.67 -2.12 19.96
C LEU A 21 4.33 -1.56 18.70
N GLU A 22 3.99 -2.10 17.52
CA GLU A 22 4.34 -1.51 16.23
C GLU A 22 3.53 -0.25 15.96
N ARG A 23 4.02 0.59 15.03
CA ARG A 23 3.34 1.82 14.62
C ARG A 23 1.89 1.58 14.17
N GLN A 24 1.62 0.51 13.41
CA GLN A 24 0.26 0.20 12.98
C GLN A 24 -0.66 -0.18 14.14
N GLU A 25 -0.17 -0.93 15.13
CA GLU A 25 -0.96 -1.27 16.33
C GLU A 25 -1.30 -0.01 17.12
N ILE A 26 -0.35 0.92 17.25
CA ILE A 26 -0.59 2.22 17.89
C ILE A 26 -1.62 3.04 17.11
N ARG A 27 -1.48 3.16 15.78
CA ARG A 27 -2.45 3.85 14.92
C ARG A 27 -3.85 3.27 15.06
N ASN A 28 -3.98 1.94 15.09
CA ASN A 28 -5.26 1.27 15.26
C ASN A 28 -5.92 1.62 16.61
N CYS A 29 -5.15 1.87 17.66
CA CYS A 29 -5.67 2.31 18.96
C CYS A 29 -6.04 3.81 18.99
N ILE A 30 -5.33 4.65 18.24
CA ILE A 30 -5.53 6.11 18.26
C ILE A 30 -6.66 6.53 17.32
N PHE A 31 -6.72 5.96 16.12
CA PHE A 31 -7.63 6.37 15.04
C PHE A 31 -8.82 5.42 14.88
N THR A 32 -9.39 4.97 16.00
CA THR A 32 -10.54 4.04 16.00
C THR A 32 -11.73 4.61 15.23
N GLY A 33 -12.33 3.83 14.34
CA GLY A 33 -13.49 4.28 13.57
C GLY A 33 -13.70 3.47 12.28
N LYS A 34 -14.23 4.13 11.24
CA LYS A 34 -14.43 3.53 9.92
C LYS A 34 -13.12 3.02 9.33
N SER A 35 -12.02 3.74 9.51
CA SER A 35 -10.69 3.34 9.04
C SER A 35 -10.26 1.98 9.58
N THR A 36 -10.28 1.77 10.90
CA THR A 36 -9.89 0.48 11.51
C THR A 36 -10.83 -0.66 11.10
N LYS A 37 -12.13 -0.38 10.94
CA LYS A 37 -13.12 -1.37 10.49
C LYS A 37 -12.87 -1.77 9.03
N LEU A 38 -12.69 -0.78 8.15
CA LEU A 38 -12.39 -0.97 6.74
C LEU A 38 -11.11 -1.78 6.55
N LEU A 39 -10.01 -1.39 7.22
CA LEU A 39 -8.74 -2.13 7.10
C LEU A 39 -8.87 -3.59 7.52
N LYS A 40 -9.62 -3.87 8.60
CA LYS A 40 -9.90 -5.24 9.04
C LYS A 40 -10.77 -5.98 8.03
N GLU A 41 -11.86 -5.38 7.59
CA GLU A 41 -12.75 -5.97 6.59
C GLU A 41 -11.98 -6.37 5.32
N LEU A 42 -11.18 -5.46 4.77
CA LEU A 42 -10.37 -5.71 3.57
C LEU A 42 -9.28 -6.77 3.79
N SER A 43 -8.66 -6.82 4.99
CA SER A 43 -7.64 -7.84 5.30
C SER A 43 -8.19 -9.27 5.34
N ASP A 44 -9.50 -9.42 5.60
CA ASP A 44 -10.12 -10.73 5.69
C ASP A 44 -10.53 -11.29 4.32
N LYS A 45 -10.50 -10.47 3.26
CA LYS A 45 -10.98 -10.86 1.92
C LYS A 45 -10.01 -11.78 1.19
N ASP A 46 -10.56 -12.78 0.53
CA ASP A 46 -9.77 -13.79 -0.19
C ASP A 46 -9.05 -13.21 -1.40
N TYR A 47 -9.65 -12.26 -2.13
CA TYR A 47 -8.99 -11.60 -3.26
C TYR A 47 -7.70 -10.88 -2.84
N PHE A 48 -7.67 -10.31 -1.63
CA PHE A 48 -6.48 -9.63 -1.12
C PHE A 48 -5.43 -10.66 -0.71
N LYS A 49 -5.82 -11.67 0.09
CA LYS A 49 -4.94 -12.78 0.49
C LYS A 49 -4.31 -13.48 -0.71
N GLN A 50 -5.09 -13.68 -1.78
CA GLN A 50 -4.63 -14.24 -3.05
C GLN A 50 -3.65 -13.30 -3.77
N ALA A 51 -3.98 -12.01 -3.90
CA ALA A 51 -3.13 -11.03 -4.59
C ALA A 51 -1.75 -10.90 -3.95
N ILE A 52 -1.64 -11.07 -2.63
CA ILE A 52 -0.37 -11.04 -1.90
C ILE A 52 0.18 -12.44 -1.60
N ASP A 53 -0.44 -13.51 -2.10
CA ASP A 53 -0.07 -14.90 -1.87
C ASP A 53 0.24 -15.19 -0.38
N ASN A 54 -0.68 -14.74 0.49
CA ASN A 54 -0.61 -14.80 1.95
C ASN A 54 0.72 -14.25 2.54
N GLY A 55 1.39 -13.35 1.83
CA GLY A 55 2.72 -12.84 2.16
C GLY A 55 2.76 -11.94 3.39
N PHE A 56 1.61 -11.38 3.79
CA PHE A 56 1.43 -10.62 5.02
C PHE A 56 0.28 -11.21 5.84
N SER A 57 0.52 -11.41 7.13
CA SER A 57 -0.46 -11.92 8.08
C SER A 57 -0.99 -10.80 8.98
N ASP A 58 -2.05 -11.13 9.71
CA ASP A 58 -2.65 -10.31 10.77
C ASP A 58 -1.71 -10.07 11.97
N LYS A 59 -0.63 -10.86 12.06
CA LYS A 59 0.40 -10.69 13.08
C LYS A 59 0.94 -9.26 13.04
N ARG A 60 0.73 -8.53 14.13
CA ARG A 60 1.13 -7.12 14.30
C ARG A 60 0.48 -6.19 13.27
N MET A 61 -0.67 -6.60 12.73
CA MET A 61 -1.50 -5.86 11.76
C MET A 61 -0.76 -5.49 10.47
N LYS A 62 0.15 -6.35 10.00
CA LYS A 62 0.98 -6.05 8.82
C LYS A 62 0.20 -6.08 7.51
N ASP A 63 -0.80 -6.95 7.43
CA ASP A 63 -1.83 -6.95 6.39
C ASP A 63 -2.59 -5.61 6.32
N ARG A 64 -3.05 -5.10 7.47
CA ARG A 64 -3.76 -3.83 7.57
C ARG A 64 -2.86 -2.63 7.27
N GLU A 65 -1.59 -2.70 7.65
CA GLU A 65 -0.60 -1.69 7.27
C GLU A 65 -0.44 -1.64 5.75
N LEU A 66 -0.34 -2.79 5.06
CA LEU A 66 -0.25 -2.85 3.60
C LEU A 66 -1.48 -2.21 2.92
N ILE A 67 -2.68 -2.52 3.41
CA ILE A 67 -3.93 -1.93 2.89
C ILE A 67 -3.96 -0.43 3.15
N LEU A 68 -3.52 0.03 4.33
CA LEU A 68 -3.51 1.45 4.66
C LEU A 68 -2.55 2.24 3.76
N HIS A 69 -1.40 1.66 3.39
CA HIS A 69 -0.50 2.26 2.40
C HIS A 69 -1.22 2.47 1.06
N TYR A 70 -1.92 1.45 0.55
CA TYR A 70 -2.73 1.61 -0.67
C TYR A 70 -3.76 2.73 -0.55
N LEU A 71 -4.60 2.68 0.49
CA LEU A 71 -5.69 3.65 0.67
C LEU A 71 -5.14 5.07 0.82
N ALA A 72 -4.02 5.26 1.51
CA ALA A 72 -3.40 6.57 1.66
C ALA A 72 -2.99 7.18 0.31
N PHE A 73 -2.40 6.39 -0.59
CA PHE A 73 -2.07 6.85 -1.94
C PHE A 73 -3.28 6.94 -2.86
N LYS A 74 -4.33 6.15 -2.66
CA LYS A 74 -5.61 6.27 -3.39
C LYS A 74 -6.33 7.58 -3.07
N ILE A 75 -6.35 7.97 -1.80
CA ILE A 75 -7.07 9.14 -1.28
C ILE A 75 -6.26 10.44 -1.45
N CYS A 76 -4.94 10.35 -1.64
CA CYS A 76 -4.14 11.53 -1.94
C CYS A 76 -4.48 12.08 -3.34
N ASN A 77 -4.40 13.39 -3.48
CA ASN A 77 -4.68 14.06 -4.75
C ASN A 77 -3.48 13.90 -5.69
N ASP A 78 -2.30 14.25 -5.18
CA ASP A 78 -1.01 14.11 -5.87
C ASP A 78 0.06 13.73 -4.85
N TYR A 79 0.62 12.52 -4.97
CA TYR A 79 1.66 12.05 -4.08
C TYR A 79 2.92 12.93 -4.09
N ARG A 80 3.17 13.72 -5.15
CA ARG A 80 4.30 14.67 -5.20
C ARG A 80 4.12 15.85 -4.25
N GLN A 81 2.86 16.28 -4.05
CA GLN A 81 2.49 17.40 -3.18
C GLN A 81 2.05 16.95 -1.80
N ASP A 82 1.40 15.80 -1.69
CA ASP A 82 0.80 15.36 -0.42
C ASP A 82 1.79 14.56 0.43
N TYR A 83 2.78 13.88 -0.17
CA TYR A 83 3.79 13.13 0.57
C TYR A 83 5.01 14.00 0.90
N GLN A 84 5.22 14.29 2.18
CA GLN A 84 6.30 15.18 2.67
C GLN A 84 7.47 14.45 3.34
N GLY A 85 7.64 13.15 3.07
CA GLY A 85 8.77 12.37 3.61
C GLY A 85 8.52 11.70 4.97
N ASP A 86 7.32 11.86 5.54
CA ASP A 86 6.91 11.16 6.76
C ASP A 86 5.73 10.22 6.49
N MET A 87 6.06 8.93 6.34
CA MET A 87 5.06 7.88 6.13
C MET A 87 4.13 7.71 7.34
N ASN A 88 4.56 7.94 8.58
CA ASN A 88 3.65 7.79 9.71
C ASN A 88 2.55 8.85 9.65
N SER A 89 2.94 10.13 9.56
CA SER A 89 1.97 11.22 9.44
C SER A 89 1.07 11.06 8.20
N PHE A 90 1.61 10.58 7.08
CA PHE A 90 0.83 10.32 5.87
C PHE A 90 -0.29 9.28 6.09
N LEU A 91 0.03 8.14 6.72
CA LEU A 91 -0.93 7.08 7.01
C LEU A 91 -1.95 7.50 8.09
N GLU A 92 -1.52 8.29 9.08
CA GLU A 92 -2.41 8.84 10.11
C GLU A 92 -3.45 9.79 9.51
N ASN A 93 -3.01 10.70 8.62
CA ASN A 93 -3.90 11.60 7.89
C ASN A 93 -4.91 10.82 7.05
N ALA A 94 -4.49 9.72 6.40
CA ALA A 94 -5.40 8.85 5.67
C ALA A 94 -6.46 8.21 6.59
N MET A 95 -6.06 7.70 7.76
CA MET A 95 -7.02 7.13 8.73
C MET A 95 -8.03 8.17 9.23
N GLN A 96 -7.59 9.40 9.48
CA GLN A 96 -8.48 10.51 9.86
C GLN A 96 -9.50 10.81 8.75
N LYS A 97 -9.04 11.00 7.51
CA LYS A 97 -9.92 11.22 6.35
C LYS A 97 -10.94 10.10 6.18
N ILE A 98 -10.51 8.84 6.27
CA ILE A 98 -11.40 7.68 6.15
C ILE A 98 -12.45 7.66 7.27
N ASN A 99 -12.10 8.09 8.49
CA ASN A 99 -13.07 8.18 9.58
C ASN A 99 -14.18 9.23 9.33
N GLU A 100 -13.92 10.22 8.50
CA GLU A 100 -14.84 11.31 8.15
C GLU A 100 -15.66 11.03 6.87
N MET A 101 -15.29 10.02 6.09
CA MET A 101 -15.96 9.66 4.84
C MET A 101 -17.40 9.17 5.05
N SER A 102 -18.28 9.39 4.07
CA SER A 102 -19.61 8.77 4.00
C SER A 102 -19.49 7.25 3.79
N GLU A 103 -20.57 6.49 4.01
CA GLU A 103 -20.56 5.05 3.70
C GLU A 103 -20.37 4.80 2.19
N GLU A 104 -20.94 5.65 1.34
CA GLU A 104 -20.75 5.59 -0.12
C GLU A 104 -19.27 5.72 -0.51
N GLN A 105 -18.56 6.70 0.05
CA GLN A 105 -17.12 6.86 -0.19
C GLN A 105 -16.31 5.67 0.34
N ILE A 106 -16.75 5.04 1.43
CA ILE A 106 -16.12 3.83 1.95
C ILE A 106 -16.34 2.66 1.00
N ASP A 107 -17.54 2.51 0.45
CA ASP A 107 -17.85 1.46 -0.52
C ASP A 107 -17.09 1.65 -1.83
N GLU A 108 -16.94 2.88 -2.33
CA GLU A 108 -16.06 3.20 -3.48
C GLU A 108 -14.60 2.73 -3.24
N LEU A 109 -14.06 2.95 -2.03
CA LEU A 109 -12.72 2.47 -1.68
C LEU A 109 -12.63 0.93 -1.65
N LYS A 110 -13.70 0.24 -1.22
CA LYS A 110 -13.75 -1.23 -1.21
C LYS A 110 -13.78 -1.78 -2.62
N GLU A 111 -14.64 -1.23 -3.48
CA GLU A 111 -14.80 -1.66 -4.87
C GLU A 111 -13.50 -1.46 -5.66
N ASP A 112 -12.88 -0.29 -5.53
CA ASP A 112 -11.59 0.00 -6.18
C ASP A 112 -10.47 -0.90 -5.67
N PHE A 113 -10.39 -1.14 -4.35
CA PHE A 113 -9.41 -2.07 -3.79
C PHE A 113 -9.62 -3.50 -4.28
N GLU A 114 -10.85 -4.01 -4.27
CA GLU A 114 -11.18 -5.34 -4.79
C GLU A 114 -10.79 -5.47 -6.26
N ARG A 115 -11.17 -4.48 -7.09
CA ARG A 115 -10.82 -4.40 -8.50
C ARG A 115 -9.31 -4.49 -8.69
N VAL A 116 -8.54 -3.64 -8.01
CA VAL A 116 -7.07 -3.59 -8.17
C VAL A 116 -6.40 -4.88 -7.70
N MET A 117 -6.85 -5.48 -6.59
CA MET A 117 -6.29 -6.76 -6.12
C MET A 117 -6.56 -7.88 -7.12
N LYS A 118 -7.75 -7.95 -7.69
CA LYS A 118 -8.09 -8.95 -8.72
C LYS A 118 -7.29 -8.74 -10.01
N LEU A 119 -7.21 -7.51 -10.52
CA LEU A 119 -6.50 -7.20 -11.77
C LEU A 119 -5.00 -7.43 -11.66
N THR A 120 -4.36 -6.96 -10.58
CA THR A 120 -2.91 -7.17 -10.42
C THR A 120 -2.56 -8.65 -10.32
N TYR A 121 -3.41 -9.46 -9.67
CA TYR A 121 -3.25 -10.91 -9.63
C TYR A 121 -3.48 -11.57 -10.99
N ASP A 122 -4.51 -11.17 -11.74
CA ASP A 122 -4.75 -11.66 -13.10
C ASP A 122 -3.59 -11.33 -14.07
N PHE A 123 -2.94 -10.18 -13.90
CA PHE A 123 -1.83 -9.77 -14.76
C PHE A 123 -0.52 -10.49 -14.41
N PHE A 124 -0.22 -10.61 -13.12
CA PHE A 124 1.12 -11.00 -12.65
C PHE A 124 1.16 -12.31 -11.86
N GLU A 125 0.01 -12.88 -11.51
CA GLU A 125 -0.16 -14.16 -10.82
C GLU A 125 0.81 -14.33 -9.63
N GLN A 126 1.63 -15.37 -9.68
CA GLN A 126 2.58 -15.75 -8.62
C GLN A 126 3.77 -14.79 -8.49
N GLU A 127 3.95 -13.89 -9.45
CA GLU A 127 4.98 -12.85 -9.46
C GLU A 127 4.47 -11.52 -8.92
N ASN A 128 3.17 -11.42 -8.60
CA ASN A 128 2.53 -10.18 -8.19
C ASN A 128 3.25 -9.55 -6.98
N PHE A 129 3.62 -8.27 -7.12
CA PHE A 129 4.33 -7.48 -6.12
C PHE A 129 5.66 -8.09 -5.62
N ARG A 130 6.34 -8.94 -6.39
CA ARG A 130 7.59 -9.59 -6.00
C ARG A 130 8.78 -9.10 -6.82
N LEU A 131 9.90 -8.90 -6.13
CA LEU A 131 11.21 -8.70 -6.76
C LEU A 131 11.98 -10.03 -6.75
N PRO A 132 12.24 -10.65 -7.91
CA PRO A 132 12.91 -11.94 -7.99
C PRO A 132 14.38 -11.82 -7.60
N THR A 133 14.94 -12.95 -7.21
CA THR A 133 16.36 -13.15 -6.91
C THR A 133 16.85 -14.35 -7.72
N ASP A 134 18.16 -14.54 -7.85
CA ASP A 134 18.72 -15.69 -8.59
C ASP A 134 18.25 -17.06 -8.06
N LYS A 135 17.77 -17.11 -6.81
CA LYS A 135 17.41 -18.37 -6.11
C LYS A 135 15.90 -18.55 -5.92
N SER A 136 15.10 -17.51 -6.14
CA SER A 136 13.65 -17.57 -5.86
C SER A 136 12.91 -16.41 -6.51
N ARG A 137 11.59 -16.57 -6.67
CA ARG A 137 10.66 -15.48 -7.06
C ARG A 137 10.62 -14.29 -6.09
N GLY A 138 11.26 -14.37 -4.92
CA GLY A 138 11.25 -13.32 -3.91
C GLY A 138 10.00 -13.31 -3.04
N LYS A 139 10.01 -12.49 -1.97
CA LYS A 139 8.84 -12.25 -1.10
C LYS A 139 8.00 -11.08 -1.64
N VAL A 140 6.71 -11.04 -1.31
CA VAL A 140 5.87 -9.87 -1.59
C VAL A 140 6.50 -8.64 -0.95
N ASN A 141 6.63 -7.57 -1.73
CA ASN A 141 7.26 -6.34 -1.34
C ASN A 141 6.21 -5.25 -1.19
N MET A 142 6.00 -4.79 0.04
CA MET A 142 5.06 -3.71 0.39
C MET A 142 5.27 -2.43 -0.43
N ILE A 143 6.53 -2.07 -0.71
CA ILE A 143 6.85 -0.82 -1.42
C ILE A 143 6.53 -0.94 -2.92
N MET A 144 6.72 -2.13 -3.48
CA MET A 144 6.30 -2.43 -4.86
C MET A 144 4.77 -2.44 -4.96
N PHE A 145 4.10 -3.06 -3.97
CA PHE A 145 2.65 -3.08 -3.85
C PHE A 145 2.03 -1.68 -3.92
N GLU A 146 2.58 -0.69 -3.21
CA GLU A 146 2.13 0.70 -3.27
C GLU A 146 2.05 1.24 -4.71
N SER A 147 3.20 1.25 -5.40
CA SER A 147 3.32 1.89 -6.71
C SER A 147 2.60 1.15 -7.83
N ILE A 148 2.54 -0.18 -7.77
CA ILE A 148 1.85 -1.00 -8.77
C ILE A 148 0.34 -0.90 -8.58
N SER A 149 -0.15 -1.04 -7.34
CA SER A 149 -1.58 -0.93 -7.08
C SER A 149 -2.11 0.46 -7.46
N TYR A 150 -1.30 1.52 -7.24
CA TYR A 150 -1.64 2.86 -7.70
C TYR A 150 -1.75 2.97 -9.23
N PHE A 151 -0.86 2.34 -10.00
CA PHE A 151 -0.98 2.29 -11.47
C PHE A 151 -2.32 1.71 -11.91
N PHE A 152 -2.68 0.54 -11.38
CA PHE A 152 -3.95 -0.13 -11.70
C PHE A 152 -5.18 0.65 -11.21
N SER A 153 -5.06 1.41 -10.11
CA SER A 153 -6.14 2.28 -9.65
C SER A 153 -6.35 3.51 -10.54
N LYS A 154 -5.29 4.01 -11.19
CA LYS A 154 -5.35 5.22 -12.04
C LYS A 154 -5.73 4.97 -13.51
N HIS A 155 -5.76 3.72 -13.94
CA HIS A 155 -6.16 3.34 -15.30
C HIS A 155 -7.45 2.52 -15.27
N ASP A 156 -8.34 2.77 -16.22
CA ASP A 156 -9.58 2.01 -16.37
C ASP A 156 -9.34 0.59 -16.94
N ASP A 157 -10.36 -0.26 -16.82
CA ASP A 157 -10.29 -1.66 -17.25
C ASP A 157 -10.06 -1.82 -18.75
N GLN A 158 -10.58 -0.90 -19.56
CA GLN A 158 -10.43 -0.97 -21.01
C GLN A 158 -8.98 -0.74 -21.42
N PHE A 159 -8.33 0.27 -20.86
CA PHE A 159 -6.91 0.54 -21.08
C PHE A 159 -6.06 -0.66 -20.63
N LEU A 160 -6.29 -1.14 -19.41
CA LEU A 160 -5.51 -2.24 -18.85
C LEU A 160 -5.64 -3.51 -19.70
N GLU A 161 -6.85 -3.89 -20.10
CA GLU A 161 -7.08 -5.09 -20.90
C GLU A 161 -6.52 -4.95 -22.32
N GLN A 162 -6.71 -3.79 -22.96
CA GLN A 162 -6.17 -3.51 -24.30
C GLN A 162 -4.64 -3.66 -24.36
N HIS A 163 -3.95 -3.27 -23.29
CA HIS A 163 -2.49 -3.25 -23.22
C HIS A 163 -1.89 -4.35 -22.33
N LYS A 164 -2.68 -5.37 -21.95
CA LYS A 164 -2.33 -6.38 -20.95
C LYS A 164 -0.98 -7.05 -21.17
N GLU A 165 -0.71 -7.53 -22.37
CA GLU A 165 0.57 -8.21 -22.67
C GLU A 165 1.77 -7.26 -22.64
N THR A 166 1.61 -6.02 -23.10
CA THR A 166 2.67 -5.00 -23.01
C THR A 166 2.94 -4.62 -21.55
N ILE A 167 1.89 -4.43 -20.74
CA ILE A 167 2.01 -4.14 -19.30
C ILE A 167 2.73 -5.29 -18.58
N LYS A 168 2.44 -6.56 -18.92
CA LYS A 168 3.15 -7.73 -18.37
C LYS A 168 4.63 -7.73 -18.71
N GLN A 169 4.99 -7.39 -19.95
CA GLN A 169 6.40 -7.24 -20.35
C GLN A 169 7.08 -6.07 -19.63
N ASN A 170 6.36 -4.95 -19.50
CA ASN A 170 6.84 -3.76 -18.81
C ASN A 170 7.05 -3.99 -17.32
N PHE A 171 6.22 -4.82 -16.67
CA PHE A 171 6.46 -5.25 -15.29
C PHE A 171 7.80 -6.00 -15.15
N VAL A 172 8.17 -6.83 -16.12
CA VAL A 172 9.50 -7.48 -16.14
C VAL A 172 10.62 -6.44 -16.29
N LYS A 173 10.44 -5.41 -17.13
CA LYS A 173 11.40 -4.29 -17.27
C LYS A 173 11.52 -3.49 -15.97
N LEU A 174 10.40 -3.12 -15.34
CA LEU A 174 10.34 -2.39 -14.08
C LEU A 174 11.13 -3.11 -12.98
N ARG A 175 10.96 -4.43 -12.85
CA ARG A 175 11.69 -5.25 -11.87
C ARG A 175 13.20 -5.33 -12.11
N LYS A 176 13.66 -5.03 -13.33
CA LYS A 176 15.08 -4.97 -13.70
C LYS A 176 15.64 -3.54 -13.73
N ASN A 177 14.78 -2.53 -13.66
CA ASN A 177 15.20 -1.13 -13.66
C ASN A 177 15.94 -0.81 -12.34
N SER A 178 17.22 -0.46 -12.44
CA SER A 178 18.10 -0.24 -11.28
C SER A 178 17.64 0.94 -10.41
N GLU A 179 17.04 1.96 -11.03
CA GLU A 179 16.53 3.14 -10.35
C GLU A 179 15.28 2.84 -9.52
N TYR A 180 14.34 2.07 -10.06
CA TYR A 180 13.16 1.59 -9.36
C TYR A 180 13.54 0.59 -8.27
N VAL A 181 14.39 -0.39 -8.57
CA VAL A 181 14.89 -1.35 -7.57
C VAL A 181 15.62 -0.63 -6.44
N GLY A 182 16.36 0.43 -6.76
CA GLY A 182 17.05 1.30 -5.80
C GLY A 182 16.11 2.21 -4.99
N SER A 183 14.87 2.44 -5.43
CA SER A 183 13.88 3.24 -4.67
C SER A 183 12.99 2.40 -3.76
N ILE A 184 12.88 1.10 -4.01
CA ILE A 184 12.17 0.14 -3.15
C ILE A 184 13.07 -0.57 -2.11
N LYS A 185 14.39 -0.31 -2.16
CA LYS A 185 15.41 -0.81 -1.21
C LYS A 185 15.98 0.35 -0.38
N GLY A 186 16.50 0.05 0.83
CA GLY A 186 17.14 1.06 1.69
C GLY A 186 16.18 1.94 2.49
N VAL A 187 16.42 3.26 2.50
CA VAL A 187 15.54 4.27 3.15
C VAL A 187 14.32 4.50 2.27
N LYS A 188 13.30 3.67 2.47
CA LYS A 188 12.13 3.53 1.58
C LYS A 188 11.16 4.72 1.61
N TYR A 189 11.15 5.48 2.70
CA TYR A 189 10.12 6.49 2.97
C TYR A 189 10.64 7.93 2.81
N ASP A 190 11.85 8.11 2.30
CA ASP A 190 12.29 9.43 1.85
C ASP A 190 11.39 9.94 0.70
N LYS A 191 11.11 11.25 0.68
CA LYS A 191 10.20 11.88 -0.30
C LYS A 191 10.62 11.58 -1.74
N ASP A 192 11.89 11.74 -2.07
CA ASP A 192 12.39 11.54 -3.43
C ASP A 192 12.29 10.08 -3.84
N LYS A 193 12.51 9.15 -2.89
CA LYS A 193 12.34 7.70 -3.14
C LYS A 193 10.89 7.31 -3.39
N VAL A 194 9.94 7.94 -2.69
CA VAL A 194 8.50 7.72 -2.91
C VAL A 194 8.09 8.25 -4.28
N ILE A 195 8.40 9.50 -4.58
CA ILE A 195 8.08 10.08 -5.89
C ILE A 195 8.69 9.24 -7.00
N LYS A 196 9.98 8.92 -6.91
CA LYS A 196 10.70 8.16 -7.93
C LYS A 196 10.10 6.78 -8.22
N ARG A 197 9.68 6.01 -7.20
CA ARG A 197 9.09 4.68 -7.45
C ARG A 197 7.71 4.78 -8.09
N PHE A 198 6.91 5.78 -7.70
CA PHE A 198 5.59 5.97 -8.29
C PHE A 198 5.73 6.43 -9.74
N ASP A 199 6.60 7.40 -10.01
CA ASP A 199 6.89 7.92 -11.35
C ASP A 199 7.35 6.80 -12.29
N LEU A 200 8.38 6.05 -11.90
CA LEU A 200 8.89 4.94 -12.71
C LEU A 200 7.86 3.82 -12.89
N ALA A 201 7.01 3.54 -11.90
CA ALA A 201 5.94 2.57 -12.07
C ALA A 201 4.90 3.04 -13.08
N GLN A 202 4.48 4.31 -13.02
CA GLN A 202 3.53 4.87 -13.99
C GLN A 202 4.12 4.90 -15.40
N GLU A 203 5.34 5.42 -15.54
CA GLU A 203 6.04 5.57 -16.81
C GLU A 203 6.31 4.21 -17.47
N ILE A 204 6.94 3.28 -16.75
CA ILE A 204 7.35 2.02 -17.36
C ILE A 204 6.15 1.12 -17.62
N LEU A 205 5.19 1.01 -16.69
CA LEU A 205 4.03 0.15 -16.91
C LEU A 205 3.12 0.70 -18.01
N GLY A 206 2.97 2.03 -18.08
CA GLY A 206 2.14 2.74 -19.05
C GLY A 206 2.78 3.01 -20.41
N ASP A 207 4.01 2.56 -20.65
CA ASP A 207 4.69 2.64 -21.96
C ASP A 207 4.11 1.60 -22.93
N VAL A 208 2.93 1.91 -23.49
CA VAL A 208 2.07 0.98 -24.26
C VAL A 208 1.49 1.56 -25.54
#